data_AF-A0A7T5JH87-F1
#
_entry.id   AF-A0A7T5JH87-F1
#
_cell.length_a   1.000
_cell.length_b   1.000
_cell.length_c   1.000
_cell.angle_alpha   90.00
_cell.angle_beta   90.00
_cell.angle_gamma   90.00
#
_symmetry.space_group_name_H-M   'P 1'
#
loop_
_entity.id
_entity.type
_entity.pdbx_description
1 polymer ?
#
loop_
_entity_poly.entity_id
_entity_poly.type
_entity_poly.pdbx_seq_one_letter_code
_entity_poly.pdbx_strand_id
1 'polypeptide(L)'
;MTFFTFSTQALTTLLALATLTTGAMACAPLPDAEEATPSPGGAVVVDPSTDEQPSHWIDTDAEDVLTPAVRNRVLQNIAFDLGRPVETLRIAAAETAIFDGCMGIYVPDLACTEIALFGLRVVVTDGDQSWVYHTHQEADTHGVVQNPTASGSRNGLIPDFIPRPVTEGEAEPEDHLFRSVESGSLAGYFKETILTTDGRLIQRESGRVVAEARLAPDQVAAFQQVLEDQRFPNLHRMRYVTDAAFADYPTVRLSSWSMEVDYIDLALADAPVALQAIVSAWDAVTAEAGLESN
;
A
#
# COMPACT_ATOMS: atom_id res chain seq x y z
N MET A 1 -39.02 -4.17 -27.14
CA MET A 1 -39.55 -4.89 -25.97
C MET A 1 -39.37 -6.37 -26.22
N THR A 2 -38.31 -6.94 -25.65
CA THR A 2 -38.05 -8.39 -25.72
C THR A 2 -37.37 -8.76 -24.42
N PHE A 3 -38.09 -9.49 -23.58
CA PHE A 3 -37.70 -9.86 -22.22
C PHE A 3 -36.79 -11.08 -22.27
N PHE A 4 -35.65 -11.03 -21.58
CA PHE A 4 -34.85 -12.22 -21.28
C PHE A 4 -35.25 -12.77 -19.91
N THR A 5 -35.66 -14.03 -19.90
CA THR A 5 -36.09 -14.80 -18.73
C THR A 5 -34.90 -15.42 -18.01
N PHE A 6 -34.82 -15.21 -16.69
CA PHE A 6 -33.91 -15.90 -15.78
C PHE A 6 -34.34 -17.36 -15.58
N SER A 7 -33.39 -18.30 -15.63
CA SER A 7 -33.60 -19.71 -15.26
C SER A 7 -32.82 -20.01 -13.98
N THR A 8 -33.55 -20.14 -12.88
CA THR A 8 -33.09 -20.67 -11.59
C THR A 8 -32.89 -22.18 -11.67
N GLN A 9 -31.76 -22.70 -11.19
CA GLN A 9 -31.68 -24.08 -10.70
C GLN A 9 -31.05 -24.09 -9.31
N ALA A 10 -31.76 -24.75 -8.39
CA ALA A 10 -31.42 -24.95 -7.00
C ALA A 10 -31.26 -26.44 -6.71
N LEU A 11 -30.34 -26.72 -5.77
CA LEU A 11 -30.26 -27.85 -4.83
C LEU A 11 -30.17 -29.30 -5.32
N THR A 12 -29.14 -30.01 -4.84
CA THR A 12 -29.22 -31.26 -4.02
C THR A 12 -27.79 -31.65 -3.58
N THR A 13 -27.39 -31.40 -2.32
CA THR A 13 -27.35 -32.29 -1.13
C THR A 13 -26.34 -33.46 -1.10
N LEU A 14 -25.49 -33.38 -0.06
CA LEU A 14 -25.01 -34.41 0.90
C LEU A 14 -23.95 -35.46 0.48
N LEU A 15 -22.79 -35.40 1.13
CA LEU A 15 -22.23 -36.56 1.84
C LEU A 15 -21.36 -36.11 3.02
N ALA A 16 -21.70 -36.62 4.21
CA ALA A 16 -20.92 -36.48 5.43
C ALA A 16 -19.83 -37.56 5.48
N LEU A 17 -18.66 -37.26 6.04
CA LEU A 17 -17.84 -38.25 6.74
C LEU A 17 -17.05 -37.57 7.86
N ALA A 18 -17.32 -37.99 9.08
CA ALA A 18 -16.60 -37.61 10.29
C ALA A 18 -15.41 -38.55 10.50
N THR A 19 -14.26 -38.02 10.91
CA THR A 19 -13.27 -38.77 11.69
C THR A 19 -12.70 -37.89 12.80
N LEU A 20 -12.84 -38.39 14.02
CA LEU A 20 -12.24 -37.90 15.24
C LEU A 20 -10.80 -38.42 15.35
N THR A 21 -9.84 -37.55 15.66
CA THR A 21 -8.56 -37.97 16.25
C THR A 21 -8.26 -37.12 17.48
N THR A 22 -8.45 -37.75 18.63
CA THR A 22 -7.97 -37.34 19.95
C THR A 22 -6.46 -37.63 20.06
N GLY A 23 -5.65 -36.60 20.25
CA GLY A 23 -4.24 -36.72 20.65
C GLY A 23 -4.06 -36.19 22.07
N ALA A 24 -3.71 -37.08 23.00
CA ALA A 24 -3.59 -36.80 24.43
C ALA A 24 -2.31 -36.03 24.78
N MET A 25 -2.46 -35.05 25.68
CA MET A 25 -1.38 -34.43 26.45
C MET A 25 -0.79 -35.44 27.45
N ALA A 26 0.53 -35.48 27.56
CA ALA A 26 1.23 -36.07 28.69
C ALA A 26 2.19 -35.04 29.27
N CYS A 27 1.82 -34.47 30.42
CA CYS A 27 2.70 -33.71 31.30
C CYS A 27 3.62 -34.68 32.05
N ALA A 28 4.93 -34.45 31.99
CA ALA A 28 5.88 -35.05 32.92
C ALA A 28 6.20 -34.05 34.04
N PRO A 29 6.23 -34.48 35.31
CA PRO A 29 6.66 -33.65 36.44
C PRO A 29 8.20 -33.61 36.54
N LEU A 30 8.76 -32.42 36.73
CA LEU A 30 10.14 -32.23 37.16
C LEU A 30 10.19 -32.16 38.70
N PRO A 31 11.14 -32.83 39.37
CA PRO A 31 11.26 -32.82 40.81
C PRO A 31 11.90 -31.53 41.36
N ASP A 32 11.40 -31.13 42.53
CA ASP A 32 11.85 -30.01 43.35
C ASP A 32 13.22 -30.25 44.02
N ALA A 33 13.94 -29.13 44.13
CA ALA A 33 14.73 -28.62 45.25
C ALA A 33 15.78 -29.52 45.96
N GLU A 34 17.03 -29.04 45.91
CA GLU A 34 17.97 -29.19 47.02
C GLU A 34 18.64 -27.83 47.33
N GLU A 35 18.31 -27.29 48.50
CA GLU A 35 18.99 -26.25 49.29
C GLU A 35 20.31 -26.83 49.89
N ALA A 36 21.39 -26.15 50.28
CA ALA A 36 21.82 -24.74 50.30
C ALA A 36 23.27 -24.62 50.85
N THR A 37 23.80 -23.38 50.82
CA THR A 37 24.77 -22.73 51.76
C THR A 37 26.30 -22.73 51.39
N PRO A 38 27.16 -21.84 51.97
CA PRO A 38 27.58 -20.58 51.32
C PRO A 38 29.11 -20.23 51.40
N SER A 39 29.48 -19.09 50.79
CA SER A 39 30.62 -18.18 51.13
C SER A 39 31.99 -18.45 50.47
N PRO A 40 32.98 -17.52 50.53
CA PRO A 40 33.03 -16.20 49.89
C PRO A 40 34.33 -16.01 49.07
N GLY A 41 34.35 -15.10 48.09
CA GLY A 41 35.63 -14.70 47.46
C GLY A 41 35.45 -13.91 46.18
N GLY A 42 35.70 -12.61 46.26
CA GLY A 42 35.50 -11.66 45.18
C GLY A 42 36.34 -11.94 43.94
N ALA A 43 35.68 -11.83 42.80
CA ALA A 43 36.19 -11.14 41.64
C ALA A 43 34.97 -10.50 40.97
N VAL A 44 34.95 -9.16 40.92
CA VAL A 44 34.00 -8.45 40.07
C VAL A 44 34.42 -8.76 38.64
N VAL A 45 33.74 -9.73 38.03
CA VAL A 45 33.78 -9.89 36.58
C VAL A 45 32.94 -8.74 36.03
N VAL A 46 33.61 -7.66 35.66
CA VAL A 46 33.02 -6.64 34.80
C VAL A 46 32.75 -7.35 33.48
N ASP A 47 31.49 -7.68 33.23
CA ASP A 47 31.03 -8.16 31.93
C ASP A 47 31.16 -7.00 30.93
N PRO A 48 32.02 -7.09 29.91
CA PRO A 48 32.18 -6.03 28.92
C PRO A 48 31.17 -6.15 27.77
N SER A 49 29.99 -6.76 28.00
CA SER A 49 28.96 -6.93 26.97
C SER A 49 27.63 -6.24 27.28
N THR A 50 27.65 -5.13 28.02
CA THR A 50 26.60 -4.11 27.85
C THR A 50 27.07 -3.11 26.80
N ASP A 51 27.15 -3.58 25.55
CA ASP A 51 26.96 -2.67 24.42
C ASP A 51 25.51 -2.19 24.53
N GLU A 52 25.31 -1.04 25.16
CA GLU A 52 24.15 -0.21 24.89
C GLU A 52 24.18 0.07 23.38
N GLN A 53 23.51 -0.77 22.60
CA GLN A 53 23.18 -0.49 21.21
C GLN A 53 22.44 0.84 21.15
N PRO A 54 23.02 1.91 20.60
CA PRO A 54 22.27 3.11 20.28
C PRO A 54 21.69 2.91 18.88
N SER A 55 20.60 2.15 18.80
CA SER A 55 19.76 2.11 17.61
C SER A 55 18.31 1.78 17.98
N HIS A 56 17.78 2.52 18.95
CA HIS A 56 16.35 2.73 19.10
C HIS A 56 15.99 3.98 18.27
N TRP A 57 16.18 3.91 16.95
CA TRP A 57 15.44 4.81 16.06
C TRP A 57 14.02 4.31 16.13
N ILE A 58 13.23 5.04 16.89
CA ILE A 58 11.88 4.68 17.29
C ILE A 58 11.08 4.39 16.02
N ASP A 59 10.87 3.10 15.74
CA ASP A 59 9.82 2.64 14.85
C ASP A 59 8.53 2.94 15.61
N THR A 60 8.15 4.22 15.59
CA THR A 60 6.97 4.70 16.30
C THR A 60 5.81 4.22 15.46
N ASP A 61 5.04 3.28 15.99
CA ASP A 61 3.83 2.83 15.33
C ASP A 61 2.89 4.02 15.13
N ALA A 62 2.16 4.05 14.01
CA ALA A 62 1.28 5.18 13.70
C ALA A 62 0.24 5.38 14.81
N GLU A 63 -0.15 4.30 15.48
CA GLU A 63 -1.02 4.26 16.65
C GLU A 63 -0.47 5.04 17.86
N ASP A 64 0.85 5.00 18.07
CA ASP A 64 1.51 5.73 19.16
C ASP A 64 1.50 7.24 18.90
N VAL A 65 1.67 7.64 17.63
CA VAL A 65 1.61 9.05 17.22
C VAL A 65 0.16 9.55 17.17
N LEU A 66 -0.79 8.73 16.73
CA LEU A 66 -2.20 9.08 16.55
C LEU A 66 -3.00 8.99 17.86
N THR A 67 -2.50 9.67 18.88
CA THR A 67 -3.20 9.82 20.17
C THR A 67 -4.61 10.43 19.97
N PRO A 68 -5.55 10.24 20.92
CA PRO A 68 -6.89 10.83 20.80
C PRO A 68 -6.89 12.35 20.58
N ALA A 69 -5.93 13.07 21.18
CA ALA A 69 -5.78 14.51 20.98
C ALA A 69 -5.38 14.85 19.54
N VAL A 70 -4.37 14.16 19.00
CA VAL A 70 -3.90 14.32 17.61
C VAL A 70 -5.01 13.96 16.64
N ARG A 71 -5.67 12.80 16.83
CA ARG A 71 -6.82 12.35 16.02
C ARG A 71 -7.92 13.40 15.95
N ASN A 72 -8.35 13.91 17.11
CA ASN A 72 -9.42 14.91 17.18
C ASN A 72 -9.02 16.21 16.45
N ARG A 73 -7.76 16.61 16.57
CA ARG A 73 -7.25 17.83 15.92
C ARG A 73 -7.19 17.68 14.41
N VAL A 74 -6.67 16.56 13.91
CA VAL A 74 -6.65 16.22 12.48
C VAL A 74 -8.06 16.21 11.92
N LEU A 75 -9.01 15.52 12.57
CA LEU A 75 -10.40 15.47 12.11
C LEU A 75 -11.09 16.84 12.13
N GLN A 76 -10.81 17.71 13.11
CA GLN A 76 -11.33 19.08 13.13
C GLN A 76 -10.81 19.93 11.96
N ASN A 77 -9.52 19.84 11.65
CA ASN A 77 -8.93 20.56 10.51
C ASN A 77 -9.53 20.06 9.19
N ILE A 78 -9.66 18.74 9.01
CA ILE A 78 -10.21 18.14 7.79
C ILE A 78 -11.71 18.42 7.66
N ALA A 79 -12.46 18.40 8.76
CA ALA A 79 -13.87 18.79 8.77
C ALA A 79 -14.08 20.22 8.27
N PHE A 80 -13.21 21.15 8.68
CA PHE A 80 -13.22 22.53 8.20
C PHE A 80 -12.89 22.61 6.71
N ASP A 81 -11.85 21.91 6.26
CA ASP A 81 -11.41 21.86 4.85
C ASP A 81 -12.50 21.30 3.92
N LEU A 82 -13.15 20.21 4.33
CA LEU A 82 -14.21 19.55 3.56
C LEU A 82 -15.60 20.18 3.72
N GLY A 83 -15.78 21.08 4.69
CA GLY A 83 -17.11 21.61 5.05
C GLY A 83 -18.07 20.54 5.58
N ARG A 84 -17.55 19.53 6.29
CA ARG A 84 -18.33 18.38 6.79
C ARG A 84 -18.35 18.36 8.32
N PRO A 85 -19.43 17.85 8.97
CA PRO A 85 -19.43 17.69 10.42
C PRO A 85 -18.36 16.67 10.85
N VAL A 86 -17.61 16.98 11.91
CA VAL A 86 -16.52 16.11 12.43
C VAL A 86 -17.05 14.71 12.73
N GLU A 87 -18.30 14.60 13.20
CA GLU A 87 -18.97 13.36 13.59
C GLU A 87 -19.25 12.43 12.41
N THR A 88 -19.21 12.96 11.18
CA THR A 88 -19.34 12.15 9.96
C THR A 88 -18.01 11.59 9.48
N LEU A 89 -16.88 12.05 10.03
CA LEU A 89 -15.55 11.68 9.57
C LEU A 89 -14.89 10.70 10.53
N ARG A 90 -14.09 9.79 9.97
CA ARG A 90 -13.16 8.94 10.73
C ARG A 90 -11.85 8.75 9.99
N ILE A 91 -10.77 8.56 10.74
CA ILE A 91 -9.49 8.08 10.18
C ILE A 91 -9.60 6.57 9.99
N ALA A 92 -9.46 6.10 8.75
CA ALA A 92 -9.51 4.70 8.39
C ALA A 92 -8.14 4.01 8.46
N ALA A 93 -7.09 4.73 8.08
CA ALA A 93 -5.71 4.26 8.10
C ALA A 93 -4.75 5.42 8.43
N ALA A 94 -3.62 5.09 9.04
CA ALA A 94 -2.52 6.03 9.27
C ALA A 94 -1.18 5.30 9.18
N GLU A 95 -0.18 5.93 8.59
CA GLU A 95 1.22 5.47 8.64
C GLU A 95 2.16 6.64 8.96
N THR A 96 3.26 6.36 9.65
CA THR A 96 4.34 7.34 9.83
C THR A 96 5.05 7.61 8.52
N ALA A 97 5.37 8.89 8.28
CA ALA A 97 6.05 9.35 7.08
C ALA A 97 7.00 10.51 7.38
N ILE A 98 7.96 10.71 6.48
CA ILE A 98 8.86 11.86 6.47
C ILE A 98 8.58 12.63 5.18
N PHE A 99 8.37 13.94 5.31
CA PHE A 99 8.01 14.81 4.21
C PHE A 99 9.07 15.90 3.97
N ASP A 100 9.14 16.36 2.73
CA ASP A 100 9.88 17.56 2.34
C ASP A 100 9.13 18.85 2.70
N GLY A 101 9.66 20.00 2.29
CA GLY A 101 9.04 21.31 2.52
C GLY A 101 7.69 21.51 1.81
N CYS A 102 7.31 20.66 0.86
CA CYS A 102 5.99 20.64 0.22
C CYS A 102 5.04 19.66 0.90
N MET A 103 5.39 19.13 2.07
CA MET A 103 4.63 18.12 2.78
C MET A 103 4.42 16.85 1.93
N GLY A 104 5.38 16.49 1.07
CA GLY A 104 5.29 15.30 0.21
C GLY A 104 4.23 15.40 -0.88
N ILE A 105 3.80 16.61 -1.23
CA ILE A 105 2.93 16.87 -2.39
C ILE A 105 3.79 17.27 -3.58
N TYR A 106 3.93 16.35 -4.53
CA TYR A 106 4.56 16.61 -5.81
C TYR A 106 3.68 17.52 -6.67
N VAL A 107 4.30 18.60 -7.15
CA VAL A 107 3.76 19.50 -8.17
C VAL A 107 4.84 19.66 -9.24
N PRO A 108 4.53 19.43 -10.52
CA PRO A 108 5.49 19.64 -11.61
C PRO A 108 6.09 21.05 -11.55
N ASP A 109 7.40 21.13 -11.85
CA ASP A 109 8.20 22.36 -11.87
C ASP A 109 8.29 23.14 -10.54
N LEU A 110 7.77 22.61 -9.44
CA LEU A 110 7.89 23.20 -8.12
C LEU A 110 9.04 22.55 -7.35
N ALA A 111 10.06 23.36 -7.02
CA ALA A 111 11.11 22.93 -6.11
C ALA A 111 10.63 22.97 -4.65
N CYS A 112 10.82 21.87 -3.94
CA CYS A 112 10.51 21.74 -2.52
C CYS A 112 11.80 21.87 -1.70
N THR A 113 11.70 22.41 -0.49
CA THR A 113 12.85 22.45 0.42
C THR A 113 13.21 21.03 0.84
N GLU A 114 14.47 20.66 0.68
CA GLU A 114 15.01 19.39 1.21
C GLU A 114 15.10 19.48 2.74
N ILE A 115 14.07 18.97 3.43
CA ILE A 115 13.97 18.94 4.89
C ILE A 115 13.27 17.63 5.29
N ALA A 116 13.53 17.14 6.51
CA ALA A 116 12.85 15.99 7.08
C ALA A 116 11.77 16.45 8.07
N LEU A 117 10.53 16.56 7.60
CA LEU A 117 9.35 16.85 8.41
C LEU A 117 8.67 15.54 8.81
N PHE A 118 8.77 15.17 10.08
CA PHE A 118 8.14 13.95 10.60
C PHE A 118 6.64 14.14 10.75
N GLY A 119 5.88 13.11 10.39
CA GLY A 119 4.43 13.22 10.34
C GLY A 119 3.70 11.91 10.12
N LEU A 120 2.42 12.06 9.77
CA LEU A 120 1.53 10.97 9.39
C LEU A 120 0.99 11.19 7.99
N ARG A 121 0.88 10.12 7.22
CA ARG A 121 -0.07 10.03 6.11
C ARG A 121 -1.33 9.38 6.66
N VAL A 122 -2.49 10.00 6.44
CA VAL A 122 -3.78 9.53 6.98
C VAL A 122 -4.81 9.43 5.87
N VAL A 123 -5.60 8.36 5.92
CA VAL A 123 -6.82 8.19 5.11
C VAL A 123 -8.01 8.56 5.98
N VAL A 124 -8.80 9.53 5.54
CA VAL A 124 -10.04 9.96 6.18
C VAL A 124 -11.22 9.61 5.28
N THR A 125 -12.33 9.19 5.87
CA THR A 125 -13.54 8.80 5.14
C THR A 125 -14.80 9.23 5.89
N ASP A 126 -15.87 9.47 5.12
CA ASP A 126 -17.23 9.61 5.63
C ASP A 126 -18.11 8.36 5.41
N GLY A 127 -17.50 7.28 4.91
CA GLY A 127 -18.16 6.02 4.57
C GLY A 127 -18.55 5.88 3.09
N ASP A 128 -18.69 6.98 2.35
CA ASP A 128 -18.95 6.97 0.91
C ASP A 128 -17.72 7.43 0.11
N GLN A 129 -17.04 8.46 0.59
CA GLN A 129 -15.85 9.04 0.01
C GLN A 129 -14.64 8.89 0.92
N SER A 130 -13.44 8.96 0.34
CA SER A 130 -12.19 9.01 1.11
C SER A 130 -11.19 10.03 0.56
N TRP A 131 -10.37 10.54 1.48
CA TRP A 131 -9.36 11.58 1.25
C TRP A 131 -8.07 11.22 1.95
N VAL A 132 -6.95 11.59 1.34
CA VAL A 132 -5.61 11.37 1.86
C VAL A 132 -5.03 12.71 2.30
N TYR A 133 -4.51 12.76 3.52
CA TYR A 133 -3.87 13.93 4.10
C TYR A 133 -2.49 13.59 4.65
N HIS A 134 -1.59 14.57 4.62
CA HIS A 134 -0.29 14.54 5.27
C HIS A 134 -0.34 15.50 6.46
N THR A 135 0.13 15.05 7.62
CA THR A 135 0.07 15.82 8.87
C THR A 135 1.44 15.91 9.52
N HIS A 136 1.84 17.07 10.00
CA HIS A 136 3.05 17.21 10.83
C HIS A 136 2.87 16.56 12.22
N GLN A 137 3.94 16.04 12.82
CA GLN A 137 3.90 15.32 14.12
C GLN A 137 3.33 16.17 15.27
N GLU A 138 3.52 17.48 15.23
CA GLU A 138 2.96 18.40 16.25
C GLU A 138 1.47 18.71 16.04
N ALA A 139 0.89 18.27 14.91
CA ALA A 139 -0.53 18.39 14.54
C ALA A 139 -1.17 19.75 14.90
N ASP A 140 -0.44 20.86 14.72
CA ASP A 140 -0.98 22.19 14.91
C ASP A 140 -1.97 22.57 13.79
N THR A 141 -2.54 23.77 13.87
CA THR A 141 -3.56 24.25 12.92
C THR A 141 -3.08 24.39 11.47
N HIS A 142 -1.78 24.28 11.21
CA HIS A 142 -1.17 24.61 9.91
C HIS A 142 -0.42 23.44 9.28
N GLY A 143 -0.30 22.31 9.98
CA GLY A 143 0.42 21.13 9.51
C GLY A 143 -0.39 20.08 8.77
N VAL A 144 -1.66 20.31 8.39
CA VAL A 144 -2.51 19.32 7.69
C VAL A 144 -2.71 19.72 6.23
N VAL A 145 -2.14 18.95 5.30
CA VAL A 145 -2.17 19.22 3.86
C VAL A 145 -2.87 18.06 3.14
N GLN A 146 -3.84 18.37 2.28
CA GLN A 146 -4.50 17.35 1.47
C GLN A 146 -3.58 16.89 0.33
N ASN A 147 -3.59 15.59 0.06
CA ASN A 147 -3.10 15.03 -1.18
C ASN A 147 -4.27 14.83 -2.15
N PRO A 148 -4.57 15.81 -3.03
CA PRO A 148 -5.74 15.73 -3.91
C PRO A 148 -5.62 14.64 -4.97
N THR A 149 -4.39 14.26 -5.39
CA THR A 149 -4.17 13.21 -6.39
C THR A 149 -4.56 11.84 -5.86
N ALA A 150 -4.28 11.55 -4.58
CA ALA A 150 -4.65 10.30 -3.92
C ALA A 150 -6.05 10.34 -3.27
N SER A 151 -6.76 11.47 -3.35
CA SER A 151 -8.07 11.65 -2.75
C SER A 151 -9.21 11.46 -3.76
N GLY A 152 -10.42 11.29 -3.25
CA GLY A 152 -11.63 11.29 -4.06
C GLY A 152 -12.08 9.90 -4.50
N SER A 153 -11.65 8.84 -3.81
CA SER A 153 -12.32 7.55 -3.97
C SER A 153 -13.78 7.67 -3.55
N ARG A 154 -14.65 6.87 -4.16
CA ARG A 154 -16.11 6.96 -4.02
C ARG A 154 -16.75 5.59 -3.80
N ASN A 155 -18.07 5.56 -3.63
CA ASN A 155 -18.87 4.33 -3.51
C ASN A 155 -18.35 3.40 -2.39
N GLY A 156 -17.83 3.99 -1.31
CA GLY A 156 -17.30 3.26 -0.16
C GLY A 156 -15.91 2.66 -0.36
N LEU A 157 -15.20 2.96 -1.46
CA LEU A 157 -13.79 2.59 -1.60
C LEU A 157 -12.95 3.40 -0.62
N ILE A 158 -12.38 2.71 0.35
CA ILE A 158 -11.47 3.27 1.35
C ILE A 158 -10.09 2.68 1.07
N PRO A 159 -9.13 3.48 0.57
CA PRO A 159 -7.78 2.99 0.36
C PRO A 159 -7.08 2.75 1.70
N ASP A 160 -6.02 1.96 1.63
CA ASP A 160 -5.04 1.77 2.70
C ASP A 160 -3.63 1.99 2.13
N PHE A 161 -2.61 1.62 2.89
CA PHE A 161 -1.22 1.68 2.46
C PHE A 161 -0.70 0.32 2.03
N ILE A 162 0.24 0.31 1.08
CA ILE A 162 0.98 -0.89 0.68
C ILE A 162 1.69 -1.43 1.94
N PRO A 163 1.61 -2.71 2.31
CA PRO A 163 2.33 -3.20 3.48
C PRO A 163 3.85 -2.97 3.34
N ARG A 164 4.51 -2.43 4.36
CA ARG A 164 5.98 -2.34 4.36
C ARG A 164 6.54 -3.78 4.39
N PRO A 165 7.45 -4.15 3.47
CA PRO A 165 8.03 -5.49 3.49
C PRO A 165 8.78 -5.69 4.81
N VAL A 166 8.48 -6.80 5.50
CA VAL A 166 9.07 -7.16 6.81
C VAL A 166 10.51 -7.68 6.66
N THR A 167 11.05 -7.73 5.44
CA THR A 167 12.37 -8.29 5.15
C THR A 167 13.06 -7.50 4.04
N GLU A 168 14.20 -6.92 4.38
CA GLU A 168 15.14 -6.22 3.50
C GLU A 168 15.77 -7.24 2.53
N GLY A 169 15.61 -7.05 1.21
CA GLY A 169 16.31 -7.88 0.23
C GLY A 169 15.59 -8.24 -1.07
N GLU A 170 14.40 -7.70 -1.37
CA GLU A 170 13.96 -7.70 -2.76
C GLU A 170 14.88 -6.76 -3.55
N ALA A 171 15.48 -7.27 -4.62
CA ALA A 171 16.36 -6.48 -5.48
C ALA A 171 15.61 -5.22 -5.94
N GLU A 172 16.20 -4.05 -5.68
CA GLU A 172 15.79 -2.79 -6.28
C GLU A 172 15.52 -3.04 -7.78
N PRO A 173 14.30 -2.76 -8.26
CA PRO A 173 13.92 -3.16 -9.61
C PRO A 173 14.89 -2.59 -10.65
N GLU A 174 15.03 -3.29 -11.77
CA GLU A 174 15.70 -2.76 -12.96
C GLU A 174 15.20 -1.32 -13.22
N ASP A 175 16.12 -0.37 -13.46
CA ASP A 175 15.78 1.02 -13.76
C ASP A 175 14.76 1.07 -14.91
N HIS A 176 13.54 1.49 -14.61
CA HIS A 176 12.40 1.46 -15.51
C HIS A 176 11.65 2.78 -15.47
N LEU A 177 11.12 3.16 -16.63
CA LEU A 177 10.24 4.31 -16.75
C LEU A 177 8.89 4.00 -16.11
N PHE A 178 8.35 2.80 -16.37
CA PHE A 178 7.12 2.34 -15.76
C PHE A 178 7.05 0.81 -15.75
N ARG A 179 6.40 0.25 -14.74
CA ARG A 179 6.24 -1.19 -14.57
C ARG A 179 4.88 -1.49 -13.98
N SER A 180 4.26 -2.56 -14.47
CA SER A 180 3.02 -3.12 -13.96
C SER A 180 3.26 -4.57 -13.59
N VAL A 181 3.00 -4.92 -12.32
CA VAL A 181 3.09 -6.29 -11.80
C VAL A 181 1.71 -6.72 -11.36
N GLU A 182 1.13 -7.65 -12.08
CA GLU A 182 -0.13 -8.29 -11.76
C GLU A 182 0.15 -9.60 -11.03
N SER A 183 -0.39 -9.73 -9.82
CA SER A 183 -0.20 -10.91 -8.97
C SER A 183 -1.50 -11.31 -8.30
N GLY A 184 -1.81 -12.60 -8.30
CA GLY A 184 -3.04 -13.11 -7.69
C GLY A 184 -3.47 -14.47 -8.23
N SER A 185 -4.56 -15.02 -7.70
CA SER A 185 -5.09 -16.38 -7.94
C SER A 185 -4.39 -17.53 -7.19
N LEU A 186 -5.17 -18.57 -6.89
CA LEU A 186 -4.75 -19.80 -6.18
C LEU A 186 -3.61 -20.58 -6.86
N ALA A 187 -3.36 -20.32 -8.15
CA ALA A 187 -2.29 -20.95 -8.92
C ALA A 187 -0.98 -20.13 -8.97
N GLY A 188 -0.96 -18.94 -8.36
CA GLY A 188 0.22 -18.06 -8.37
C GLY A 188 0.47 -17.43 -9.73
N TYR A 189 -0.57 -16.83 -10.32
CA TYR A 189 -0.43 -16.07 -11.56
C TYR A 189 0.40 -14.81 -11.28
N PHE A 190 1.42 -14.60 -12.12
CA PHE A 190 2.35 -13.49 -12.04
C PHE A 190 2.67 -13.03 -13.44
N LYS A 191 2.23 -11.82 -13.77
CA LYS A 191 2.50 -11.13 -15.04
C LYS A 191 3.16 -9.80 -14.74
N GLU A 192 4.26 -9.53 -15.43
CA GLU A 192 5.02 -8.29 -15.30
C GLU A 192 5.14 -7.66 -16.68
N THR A 193 4.86 -6.37 -16.79
CA THR A 193 5.09 -5.60 -18.02
C THR A 193 5.92 -4.37 -17.67
N ILE A 194 7.08 -4.23 -18.32
CA ILE A 194 8.08 -3.19 -18.04
C ILE A 194 8.25 -2.32 -19.28
N LEU A 195 8.14 -1.01 -19.11
CA LEU A 195 8.58 -0.01 -20.07
C LEU A 195 9.93 0.56 -19.61
N THR A 196 10.97 0.29 -20.38
CA THR A 196 12.32 0.81 -20.13
C THR A 196 12.46 2.26 -20.60
N THR A 197 13.48 2.96 -20.10
CA THR A 197 13.80 4.34 -20.49
C THR A 197 14.20 4.48 -21.97
N ASP A 198 14.64 3.40 -22.62
CA ASP A 198 14.96 3.38 -24.06
C ASP A 198 13.75 3.01 -24.95
N GLY A 199 12.56 2.84 -24.37
CA GLY A 199 11.30 2.61 -25.06
C GLY A 199 11.01 1.15 -25.41
N ARG A 200 11.71 0.18 -24.81
CA ARG A 200 11.37 -1.24 -24.94
C ARG A 200 10.24 -1.56 -23.96
N LEU A 201 9.25 -2.29 -24.46
CA LEU A 201 8.15 -2.81 -23.67
C LEU A 201 8.30 -4.32 -23.57
N ILE A 202 8.54 -4.84 -22.37
CA ILE A 202 8.88 -6.24 -22.12
C ILE A 202 7.80 -6.83 -21.22
N GLN A 203 7.18 -7.91 -21.67
CA GLN A 203 6.20 -8.66 -20.90
C GLN A 203 6.80 -9.99 -20.44
N ARG A 204 6.73 -10.27 -19.14
CA ARG A 204 7.17 -11.50 -18.51
C ARG A 204 6.02 -12.21 -17.82
N GLU A 205 5.93 -13.52 -17.98
CA GLU A 205 5.02 -14.39 -17.23
C GLU A 205 5.85 -15.41 -16.45
N SER A 206 5.64 -15.47 -15.12
CA SER A 206 6.43 -16.32 -14.23
C SER A 206 7.95 -16.21 -14.47
N GLY A 207 8.44 -14.99 -14.72
CA GLY A 207 9.85 -14.67 -14.96
C GLY A 207 10.37 -14.93 -16.38
N ARG A 208 9.55 -15.48 -17.29
CA ARG A 208 9.94 -15.70 -18.69
C ARG A 208 9.42 -14.57 -19.56
N VAL A 209 10.27 -13.99 -20.42
CA VAL A 209 9.84 -13.04 -21.45
C VAL A 209 8.92 -13.77 -22.43
N VAL A 210 7.66 -13.35 -22.50
CA VAL A 210 6.63 -13.91 -23.40
C VAL A 210 6.38 -13.01 -24.60
N ALA A 211 6.62 -11.71 -24.45
CA ALA A 211 6.49 -10.76 -25.54
C ALA A 211 7.40 -9.54 -25.34
N GLU A 212 7.78 -8.92 -26.45
CA GLU A 212 8.60 -7.72 -26.48
C GLU A 212 8.17 -6.83 -27.66
N ALA A 213 8.08 -5.53 -27.41
CA ALA A 213 7.81 -4.51 -28.40
C ALA A 213 8.73 -3.30 -28.20
N ARG A 214 8.73 -2.39 -29.17
CA ARG A 214 9.41 -1.09 -29.04
C ARG A 214 8.45 0.03 -29.37
N LEU A 215 8.27 0.94 -28.43
CA LEU A 215 7.47 2.15 -28.62
C LEU A 215 8.28 3.19 -29.41
N ALA A 216 7.57 3.99 -30.19
CA ALA A 216 8.15 5.17 -30.81
C ALA A 216 8.52 6.20 -29.72
N PRO A 217 9.56 7.03 -29.92
CA PRO A 217 9.93 8.06 -28.95
C PRO A 217 8.77 8.97 -28.54
N ASP A 218 7.90 9.33 -29.49
CA ASP A 218 6.73 10.18 -29.22
C ASP A 218 5.69 9.48 -28.33
N GLN A 219 5.54 8.15 -28.42
CA GLN A 219 4.66 7.38 -27.53
C GLN A 219 5.21 7.31 -26.11
N VAL A 220 6.53 7.12 -25.97
CA VAL A 220 7.20 7.14 -24.66
C VAL A 220 7.02 8.51 -24.00
N ALA A 221 7.31 9.58 -24.74
CA ALA A 221 7.14 10.95 -24.25
C ALA A 221 5.69 11.27 -23.87
N ALA A 222 4.72 10.83 -24.68
CA ALA A 222 3.30 11.01 -24.38
C ALA A 222 2.90 10.30 -23.07
N PHE A 223 3.40 9.08 -22.84
CA PHE A 223 3.11 8.36 -21.60
C PHE A 223 3.79 9.01 -20.38
N GLN A 224 5.03 9.48 -20.52
CA GLN A 224 5.70 10.26 -19.45
C GLN A 224 4.90 11.51 -19.09
N GLN A 225 4.38 12.22 -20.09
CA GLN A 225 3.54 13.39 -19.86
C GLN A 225 2.28 13.04 -19.04
N VAL A 226 1.67 11.88 -19.28
CA VAL A 226 0.55 11.41 -18.44
C VAL A 226 0.99 11.23 -16.99
N LEU A 227 2.14 10.60 -16.74
CA LEU A 227 2.64 10.42 -15.36
C LEU A 227 2.89 11.75 -14.65
N GLU A 228 3.40 12.76 -15.36
CA GLU A 228 3.61 14.12 -14.86
C GLU A 228 2.29 14.85 -14.60
N ASP A 229 1.40 14.88 -15.59
CA ASP A 229 0.10 15.58 -15.54
C ASP A 229 -0.79 14.99 -14.44
N GLN A 230 -0.77 13.67 -14.28
CA GLN A 230 -1.51 12.96 -13.24
C GLN A 230 -0.77 12.91 -11.90
N ARG A 231 0.46 13.44 -11.85
CA ARG A 231 1.29 13.54 -10.64
C ARG A 231 1.47 12.18 -9.94
N PHE A 232 1.88 11.16 -10.70
CA PHE A 232 2.06 9.79 -10.21
C PHE A 232 2.78 9.68 -8.85
N PRO A 233 3.83 10.47 -8.53
CA PRO A 233 4.47 10.41 -7.22
C PRO A 233 3.53 10.64 -6.02
N ASN A 234 2.44 11.38 -6.20
CA ASN A 234 1.45 11.58 -5.14
C ASN A 234 0.61 10.34 -4.82
N LEU A 235 0.67 9.29 -5.64
CA LEU A 235 0.02 8.00 -5.37
C LEU A 235 0.93 7.04 -4.60
N HIS A 236 2.18 7.42 -4.33
CA HIS A 236 3.14 6.54 -3.67
C HIS A 236 2.60 6.00 -2.36
N ARG A 237 2.79 4.69 -2.14
CA ARG A 237 2.35 3.90 -0.98
C ARG A 237 0.85 3.64 -0.91
N MET A 238 0.04 4.18 -1.82
CA MET A 238 -1.41 4.00 -1.77
C MET A 238 -1.82 2.62 -2.28
N ARG A 239 -2.88 2.06 -1.70
CA ARG A 239 -3.44 0.76 -2.07
C ARG A 239 -4.97 0.85 -2.17
N TYR A 240 -5.50 0.73 -3.39
CA TYR A 240 -6.91 0.85 -3.74
C TYR A 240 -7.55 -0.51 -3.98
N VAL A 241 -7.93 -1.14 -2.88
CA VAL A 241 -8.38 -2.54 -2.84
C VAL A 241 -9.60 -2.64 -1.93
N THR A 242 -10.44 -3.65 -2.14
CA THR A 242 -11.59 -3.91 -1.28
C THR A 242 -11.41 -5.24 -0.57
N ASP A 243 -11.70 -5.28 0.74
CA ASP A 243 -11.60 -6.49 1.57
C ASP A 243 -12.30 -7.72 0.97
N ALA A 244 -13.42 -7.49 0.27
CA ALA A 244 -14.23 -8.54 -0.34
C ALA A 244 -13.60 -9.21 -1.56
N ALA A 245 -12.48 -8.71 -2.09
CA ALA A 245 -11.99 -9.05 -3.43
C ALA A 245 -10.55 -9.58 -3.49
N PHE A 246 -9.79 -9.55 -2.39
CA PHE A 246 -8.37 -9.94 -2.40
C PHE A 246 -8.08 -11.37 -2.87
N ALA A 247 -9.01 -12.30 -2.67
CA ALA A 247 -8.84 -13.69 -3.09
C ALA A 247 -9.26 -13.93 -4.55
N ASP A 248 -10.16 -13.09 -5.07
CA ASP A 248 -10.84 -13.32 -6.34
C ASP A 248 -10.31 -12.45 -7.47
N TYR A 249 -9.63 -11.35 -7.14
CA TYR A 249 -9.08 -10.40 -8.11
C TYR A 249 -7.57 -10.28 -7.96
N PRO A 250 -6.82 -10.27 -9.08
CA PRO A 250 -5.40 -10.00 -9.04
C PRO A 250 -5.16 -8.57 -8.58
N THR A 251 -4.13 -8.40 -7.75
CA THR A 251 -3.60 -7.07 -7.39
C THR A 251 -2.58 -6.65 -8.43
N VAL A 252 -2.75 -5.46 -8.96
CA VAL A 252 -1.80 -4.81 -9.86
C VAL A 252 -1.01 -3.77 -9.06
N ARG A 253 0.31 -3.92 -9.04
CA ARG A 253 1.25 -2.89 -8.58
C ARG A 253 1.80 -2.13 -9.78
N LEU A 254 1.58 -0.82 -9.79
CA LEU A 254 2.23 0.09 -10.72
C LEU A 254 3.43 0.72 -10.04
N SER A 255 4.56 0.80 -10.74
CA SER A 255 5.73 1.51 -10.26
C SER A 255 6.41 2.36 -11.32
N SER A 256 7.02 3.45 -10.86
CA SER A 256 7.91 4.30 -11.64
C SER A 256 8.96 4.82 -10.67
N TRP A 257 10.24 4.57 -10.96
CA TRP A 257 11.34 4.82 -10.01
C TRP A 257 11.06 4.12 -8.66
N SER A 258 11.13 4.85 -7.55
CA SER A 258 10.80 4.38 -6.20
C SER A 258 9.32 4.56 -5.81
N MET A 259 8.49 5.04 -6.72
CA MET A 259 7.07 5.30 -6.46
C MET A 259 6.24 4.07 -6.85
N GLU A 260 5.25 3.75 -6.03
CA GLU A 260 4.43 2.55 -6.18
C GLU A 260 2.99 2.79 -5.73
N VAL A 261 2.04 2.18 -6.44
CA VAL A 261 0.61 2.19 -6.10
C VAL A 261 0.01 0.82 -6.44
N ASP A 262 -0.81 0.30 -5.53
CA ASP A 262 -1.52 -0.97 -5.71
C ASP A 262 -3.00 -0.70 -6.01
N TYR A 263 -3.59 -1.51 -6.89
CA TYR A 263 -5.03 -1.53 -7.11
C TYR A 263 -5.52 -2.91 -7.53
N ILE A 264 -6.84 -3.10 -7.51
CA ILE A 264 -7.53 -4.20 -8.20
C ILE A 264 -8.49 -3.61 -9.22
N ASP A 265 -8.69 -4.28 -10.36
CA ASP A 265 -9.56 -3.78 -11.44
C ASP A 265 -10.98 -3.48 -10.96
N LEU A 266 -11.50 -4.29 -10.03
CA LEU A 266 -12.82 -4.10 -9.42
C LEU A 266 -12.98 -2.73 -8.76
N ALA A 267 -11.91 -2.19 -8.17
CA ALA A 267 -11.92 -0.93 -7.43
C ALA A 267 -11.56 0.28 -8.31
N LEU A 268 -11.02 0.06 -9.51
CA LEU A 268 -10.46 1.13 -10.34
C LEU A 268 -11.50 2.19 -10.69
N ALA A 269 -12.72 1.77 -11.03
CA ALA A 269 -13.82 2.69 -11.35
C ALA A 269 -14.15 3.64 -10.20
N ASP A 270 -13.82 3.27 -8.96
CA ASP A 270 -14.12 4.05 -7.75
C ASP A 270 -12.88 4.73 -7.15
N ALA A 271 -11.69 4.48 -7.70
CA ALA A 271 -10.43 5.09 -7.30
C ALA A 271 -10.30 6.56 -7.77
N PRO A 272 -9.29 7.32 -7.31
CA PRO A 272 -9.05 8.69 -7.77
C PRO A 272 -8.86 8.77 -9.29
N VAL A 273 -9.35 9.87 -9.89
CA VAL A 273 -9.33 10.09 -11.34
C VAL A 273 -7.91 10.01 -11.92
N ALA A 274 -6.90 10.45 -11.15
CA ALA A 274 -5.51 10.37 -11.57
C ALA A 274 -5.06 8.92 -11.82
N LEU A 275 -5.37 8.00 -10.89
CA LEU A 275 -5.04 6.59 -11.06
C LEU A 275 -5.80 5.99 -12.25
N GLN A 276 -7.08 6.32 -12.43
CA GLN A 276 -7.87 5.88 -13.59
C GLN A 276 -7.23 6.30 -14.92
N ALA A 277 -6.75 7.55 -14.99
CA ALA A 277 -6.14 8.08 -16.22
C ALA A 277 -4.76 7.44 -16.50
N ILE A 278 -3.97 7.17 -15.47
CA ILE A 278 -2.68 6.45 -15.59
C ILE A 278 -2.89 5.03 -16.09
N VAL A 279 -3.83 4.29 -15.49
CA VAL A 279 -4.16 2.92 -15.92
C VAL A 279 -4.67 2.92 -17.36
N SER A 280 -5.60 3.81 -17.70
CA SER A 280 -6.12 3.90 -19.08
C SER A 280 -5.03 4.23 -20.11
N ALA A 281 -4.06 5.09 -19.76
CA ALA A 281 -2.95 5.40 -20.65
C ALA A 281 -1.98 4.23 -20.79
N TRP A 282 -1.75 3.48 -19.70
CA TRP A 282 -0.92 2.29 -19.71
C TRP A 282 -1.53 1.16 -20.55
N ASP A 283 -2.84 0.95 -20.42
CA ASP A 283 -3.58 -0.01 -21.25
C ASP A 283 -3.50 0.34 -22.73
N ALA A 284 -3.63 1.63 -23.07
CA ALA A 284 -3.47 2.09 -24.46
C ALA A 284 -2.06 1.81 -25.00
N VAL A 285 -1.01 2.07 -24.21
CA VAL A 285 0.38 1.79 -24.58
C VAL A 285 0.62 0.30 -24.84
N THR A 286 0.08 -0.56 -23.97
CA THR A 286 0.25 -2.02 -24.10
C THR A 286 -0.58 -2.60 -25.25
N ALA A 287 -1.77 -2.06 -25.51
CA ALA A 287 -2.62 -2.43 -26.63
C ALA A 287 -2.03 -2.06 -28.00
N GLU A 288 -1.53 -0.82 -28.14
CA GLU A 288 -0.87 -0.38 -29.38
C GLU A 288 0.37 -1.21 -29.71
N ALA A 289 1.07 -1.71 -28.68
CA ALA A 289 2.21 -2.59 -28.80
C ALA A 289 1.83 -4.06 -29.09
N GLY A 290 0.55 -4.41 -29.06
CA GLY A 290 0.05 -5.77 -29.26
C GLY A 290 0.36 -6.72 -28.09
N LEU A 291 0.50 -6.19 -26.87
CA LEU A 291 0.83 -6.94 -25.65
C LEU A 291 -0.36 -7.16 -24.71
N GLU A 292 -1.59 -6.96 -25.19
CA GLU A 292 -2.81 -7.12 -24.37
C GLU A 292 -2.90 -8.49 -23.69
N SER A 293 -3.38 -8.49 -22.44
CA SER A 293 -3.93 -9.67 -21.80
C SER A 293 -5.14 -10.14 -22.61
N ASN A 294 -5.13 -11.39 -23.04
CA ASN A 294 -6.33 -12.05 -23.58
C ASN A 294 -7.16 -12.64 -22.44
#